data_AF-M7MPU9-F1
#
_entry.id   AF-M7MPU9-F1
#
_cell.length_a   1.000
_cell.length_b   1.000
_cell.length_c   1.000
_cell.angle_alpha   90.00
_cell.angle_beta   90.00
_cell.angle_gamma   90.00
#
_symmetry.space_group_name_H-M   'P 1'
#
loop_
_entity.id
_entity.type
_entity.pdbx_description
1 polymer ?
#
loop_
_entity_poly.entity_id
_entity_poly.type
_entity_poly.pdbx_seq_one_letter_code
_entity_poly.pdbx_strand_id
1 'polypeptide(L)'
;MTSKLPKNGLHELILNHKGDRSYARLSAACGGVPSTVNAQRLATKPIKHFPTVEVLVGLSKGLGVRMVDVLHAAAISVGMPIHASTDDDLLIPEAGRLPEESRRLLLETAQNMLWWMEQVDASSVADGDHEGGRGETPDNVHRLHAPKWGKVADAGEPGVDPEQLPDE
;
A
#
# COMPACT_ATOMS: atom_id res chain seq x y z
N MET A 1 9.58 -0.90 19.12
CA MET A 1 8.11 -1.02 19.17
C MET A 1 7.57 -0.86 17.76
N THR A 2 7.20 -1.96 17.12
CA THR A 2 6.60 -2.00 15.78
C THR A 2 5.22 -1.37 15.86
N SER A 3 5.11 -0.09 15.52
CA SER A 3 3.82 0.57 15.55
C SER A 3 3.03 0.16 14.31
N LYS A 4 2.18 -0.85 14.50
CA LYS A 4 1.17 -1.26 13.52
C LYS A 4 0.22 -0.08 13.32
N LEU A 5 0.24 0.52 12.13
CA LEU A 5 -0.71 1.57 11.77
C LEU A 5 -2.15 1.06 11.96
N PRO A 6 -3.10 1.92 12.37
CA PRO A 6 -4.48 1.48 12.54
C PRO A 6 -5.04 1.09 11.18
N LYS A 7 -5.44 -0.19 11.06
CA LYS A 7 -6.08 -0.74 9.86
C LYS A 7 -7.48 -0.19 9.62
N ASN A 8 -8.09 0.36 10.67
CA ASN A 8 -9.49 0.72 10.71
C ASN A 8 -9.66 2.23 10.98
N GLY A 9 -10.86 2.75 10.68
CA GLY A 9 -11.15 4.18 10.71
C GLY A 9 -11.14 4.83 12.11
N LEU A 10 -11.24 6.15 12.13
CA LEU A 10 -11.28 7.00 13.33
C LEU A 10 -12.34 6.57 14.35
N HIS A 11 -13.49 6.07 13.88
CA HIS A 11 -14.54 5.52 14.72
C HIS A 11 -14.03 4.42 15.65
N GLU A 12 -13.35 3.42 15.08
CA GLU A 12 -12.81 2.29 15.83
C GLU A 12 -11.63 2.71 16.70
N LEU A 13 -10.78 3.62 16.20
CA LEU A 13 -9.69 4.17 17.01
C LEU A 13 -10.23 4.82 18.28
N ILE A 14 -11.31 5.61 18.16
CA ILE A 14 -11.94 6.23 19.33
C ILE A 14 -12.56 5.17 20.24
N LEU A 15 -13.29 4.18 19.70
CA LEU A 15 -13.92 3.14 20.52
C LEU A 15 -12.89 2.33 21.31
N ASN A 16 -11.79 1.92 20.67
CA ASN A 16 -10.73 1.11 21.29
C ASN A 16 -9.99 1.86 22.39
N HIS A 17 -9.79 3.17 22.23
CA HIS A 17 -9.01 3.98 23.18
C HIS A 17 -9.87 4.76 24.18
N LYS A 18 -11.16 4.96 23.94
CA LYS A 18 -12.06 5.68 24.85
C LYS A 18 -12.30 4.88 26.14
N GLY A 19 -12.45 3.56 26.05
CA GLY A 19 -12.87 2.71 27.17
C GLY A 19 -14.20 3.18 27.78
N ASP A 20 -14.29 3.15 29.11
CA ASP A 20 -15.50 3.57 29.86
C ASP A 20 -15.67 5.09 29.98
N ARG A 21 -14.76 5.89 29.40
CA ARG A 21 -14.83 7.35 29.49
C ARG A 21 -16.07 7.86 28.77
N SER A 22 -16.80 8.79 29.40
CA SER A 22 -17.84 9.54 28.72
C SER A 22 -17.23 10.49 27.67
N TYR A 23 -17.99 10.86 26.64
CA TYR A 23 -17.50 11.80 25.62
C TYR A 23 -17.13 13.17 26.20
N ALA A 24 -17.77 13.57 27.30
CA ALA A 24 -17.40 14.80 28.03
C ALA A 24 -16.01 14.69 28.67
N ARG A 25 -15.69 13.54 29.29
CA ARG A 25 -14.35 13.27 29.84
C ARG A 25 -13.31 13.11 28.75
N LEU A 26 -13.68 12.55 27.60
CA LEU A 26 -12.79 12.49 26.43
C LEU A 26 -12.47 13.89 25.90
N SER A 27 -13.48 14.74 25.72
CA SER A 27 -13.28 16.13 25.28
C SER A 27 -12.39 16.92 26.24
N ALA A 28 -12.58 16.76 27.56
CA ALA A 28 -11.70 17.34 28.56
C ALA A 28 -10.25 16.82 28.45
N ALA A 29 -10.06 15.52 28.23
CA ALA A 29 -8.74 14.92 28.02
C ALA A 29 -8.06 15.40 26.72
N CYS A 30 -8.84 15.76 25.71
CA CYS A 30 -8.34 16.38 24.48
C CYS A 30 -8.00 17.87 24.62
N GLY A 31 -8.26 18.50 25.78
CA GLY A 31 -8.07 19.94 26.01
C GLY A 31 -9.25 20.80 25.54
N GLY A 32 -10.45 20.22 25.41
CA GLY A 32 -11.68 20.91 24.98
C GLY A 32 -11.91 20.93 23.47
N VAL A 33 -10.93 20.47 22.68
CA VAL A 33 -11.01 20.34 21.22
C VAL A 33 -10.62 18.91 20.85
N PRO A 34 -11.50 18.08 20.26
CA PRO A 34 -12.87 18.36 19.83
C PRO A 34 -13.87 18.54 20.99
N SER A 35 -14.93 19.32 20.75
CA SER A 35 -16.06 19.47 21.70
C SER A 35 -16.78 18.15 21.95
N THR A 36 -17.50 18.00 23.06
CA THR A 36 -18.25 16.77 23.42
C THR A 36 -19.14 16.27 22.29
N VAL A 37 -19.89 17.17 21.65
CA VAL A 37 -20.78 16.84 20.52
C VAL A 37 -19.97 16.37 19.31
N ASN A 38 -18.86 17.04 19.01
CA ASN A 38 -18.02 16.67 17.88
C ASN A 38 -17.28 15.34 18.14
N ALA A 39 -16.80 15.10 19.36
CA ALA A 39 -16.19 13.83 19.77
C ALA A 39 -17.19 12.67 19.64
N GLN A 40 -18.43 12.86 20.09
CA GLN A 40 -19.49 11.87 19.89
C GLN A 40 -19.79 11.66 18.40
N ARG A 41 -19.86 12.73 17.60
CA ARG A 41 -20.10 12.65 16.15
C ARG A 41 -19.00 11.84 15.44
N LEU A 42 -17.73 12.14 15.71
CA LEU A 42 -16.58 11.42 15.18
C LEU A 42 -16.59 9.94 15.56
N ALA A 43 -17.15 9.62 16.73
CA ALA A 43 -17.25 8.27 17.25
C ALA A 43 -18.55 7.54 16.86
N THR A 44 -19.50 8.14 16.16
CA THR A 44 -20.81 7.49 15.88
C THR A 44 -21.29 7.64 14.46
N LYS A 45 -20.80 8.64 13.72
CA LYS A 45 -21.25 8.95 12.36
C LYS A 45 -20.07 8.88 11.39
N PRO A 46 -20.33 8.49 10.12
CA PRO A 46 -19.33 8.60 9.08
C PRO A 46 -18.92 10.07 8.91
N ILE A 47 -17.62 10.30 8.79
CA ILE A 47 -17.06 11.65 8.61
C ILE A 47 -17.04 11.99 7.12
N LYS A 48 -17.60 13.14 6.76
CA LYS A 48 -17.59 13.65 5.38
C LYS A 48 -16.39 14.54 5.07
N HIS A 49 -15.81 15.13 6.11
CA HIS A 49 -14.72 16.10 6.00
C HIS A 49 -13.60 15.70 6.93
N PHE A 50 -12.38 15.98 6.47
CA PHE A 50 -11.19 15.71 7.26
C PHE A 50 -11.17 16.60 8.52
N PRO A 51 -10.84 16.05 9.71
CA PRO A 51 -10.71 16.84 10.92
C PRO A 51 -9.59 17.88 10.80
N THR A 52 -9.74 19.03 11.48
CA THR A 52 -8.69 20.05 11.53
C THR A 52 -7.49 19.56 12.35
N VAL A 53 -6.33 20.19 12.13
CA VAL A 53 -5.08 19.85 12.84
C VAL A 53 -5.26 19.92 14.35
N GLU A 54 -5.96 20.93 14.86
CA GLU A 54 -6.25 21.06 16.30
C GLU A 54 -7.03 19.87 16.85
N VAL A 55 -8.01 19.37 16.10
CA VAL A 55 -8.81 18.19 16.49
C VAL A 55 -7.95 16.93 16.49
N LEU A 56 -7.06 16.77 15.51
CA LEU A 56 -6.14 15.63 15.46
C LEU A 56 -5.15 15.66 16.64
N VAL A 57 -4.58 16.83 16.94
CA VAL A 57 -3.69 17.04 18.09
C VAL A 57 -4.43 16.77 19.39
N GLY A 58 -5.64 17.30 19.55
CA GLY A 58 -6.47 17.04 20.73
C GLY A 58 -6.79 15.56 20.92
N LEU A 59 -7.20 14.87 19.84
CA LEU A 59 -7.47 13.43 19.86
C LEU A 59 -6.25 12.60 20.21
N SER A 60 -5.07 12.91 19.65
CA SER A 60 -3.84 12.21 19.98
C SER A 60 -3.52 12.30 21.48
N LYS A 61 -3.66 13.49 22.07
CA LYS A 61 -3.48 13.72 23.51
C LYS A 61 -4.54 12.99 24.34
N GLY A 62 -5.81 13.11 23.98
CA GLY A 62 -6.92 12.56 24.76
C GLY A 62 -7.03 11.03 24.69
N LEU A 63 -6.66 10.43 23.55
CA LEU A 63 -6.65 8.99 23.34
C LEU A 63 -5.31 8.34 23.71
N GLY A 64 -4.25 9.13 23.89
CA GLY A 64 -2.91 8.62 24.22
C GLY A 64 -2.25 7.86 23.07
N VAL A 65 -2.57 8.22 21.83
CA VAL A 65 -2.05 7.58 20.61
C VAL A 65 -1.17 8.55 19.82
N ARG A 66 -0.34 8.05 18.91
CA ARG A 66 0.51 8.92 18.09
C ARG A 66 -0.34 9.70 17.11
N MET A 67 0.06 10.95 16.83
CA MET A 67 -0.65 11.81 15.87
C MET A 67 -0.75 11.17 14.48
N VAL A 68 0.27 10.43 14.05
CA VAL A 68 0.29 9.71 12.77
C VAL A 68 -0.81 8.63 12.72
N ASP A 69 -1.09 7.94 13.83
CA ASP A 69 -2.13 6.92 13.88
C ASP A 69 -3.53 7.56 13.79
N VAL A 70 -3.74 8.70 14.45
CA VAL A 70 -5.00 9.47 14.33
C VAL A 70 -5.18 10.00 12.91
N LEU A 71 -4.12 10.51 12.30
CA LEU A 71 -4.13 11.00 10.91
C LEU A 71 -4.50 9.88 9.94
N HIS A 72 -3.89 8.71 10.11
CA HIS A 72 -4.15 7.53 9.30
C HIS A 72 -5.61 7.08 9.42
N ALA A 73 -6.11 6.97 10.66
CA ALA A 73 -7.49 6.58 10.92
C ALA A 73 -8.50 7.61 10.38
N ALA A 74 -8.18 8.90 10.46
CA ALA A 74 -9.00 9.97 9.88
C ALA A 74 -9.08 9.86 8.35
N ALA A 75 -7.97 9.51 7.71
CA ALA A 75 -7.90 9.35 6.26
C ALA A 75 -8.69 8.14 5.75
N ILE A 76 -8.55 6.99 6.42
CA ILE A 76 -9.38 5.81 6.14
C ILE A 76 -10.87 6.18 6.27
N SER A 77 -11.24 6.91 7.32
CA SER A 77 -12.62 7.27 7.57
C SER A 77 -13.23 8.27 6.58
N VAL A 78 -12.43 9.05 5.85
CA VAL A 78 -12.93 9.87 4.74
C VAL A 78 -12.84 9.17 3.38
N GLY A 79 -12.37 7.91 3.35
CA GLY A 79 -12.20 7.13 2.12
C GLY A 79 -10.95 7.49 1.33
N MET A 80 -9.94 8.13 1.95
CA MET A 80 -8.65 8.32 1.29
C MET A 80 -7.87 6.99 1.33
N PRO A 81 -7.41 6.48 0.18
CA PRO A 81 -6.64 5.26 0.12
C PRO A 81 -5.22 5.52 0.66
N ILE A 82 -5.05 5.38 1.97
CA ILE A 82 -3.72 5.35 2.57
C ILE A 82 -3.25 3.91 2.58
N HIS A 83 -2.33 3.63 1.68
CA HIS A 83 -1.59 2.38 1.65
C HIS A 83 -0.56 2.46 2.77
N ALA A 84 -0.95 2.01 3.97
CA ALA A 84 0.03 1.63 4.97
C ALA A 84 0.82 0.49 4.36
N SER A 85 2.10 0.71 4.11
CA SER A 85 2.94 -0.31 3.51
C SER A 85 2.83 -1.59 4.31
N THR A 86 2.16 -2.58 3.74
CA THR A 86 2.01 -3.88 4.38
C THR A 86 3.28 -4.66 4.05
N ASP A 87 3.60 -5.74 4.78
CA ASP A 87 4.74 -6.60 4.38
C ASP A 87 4.54 -7.22 2.98
N ASP A 88 3.33 -7.11 2.41
CA ASP A 88 2.97 -7.46 1.03
C ASP A 88 3.22 -6.33 0.02
N ASP A 89 3.60 -5.13 0.47
CA ASP A 89 4.06 -4.05 -0.42
C ASP A 89 5.46 -4.42 -0.92
N LEU A 90 5.60 -4.56 -2.23
CA LEU A 90 6.89 -4.76 -2.87
C LEU A 90 7.69 -3.44 -2.84
N LEU A 91 8.26 -3.13 -1.69
CA LEU A 91 9.16 -2.01 -1.50
C LEU A 91 10.58 -2.44 -1.85
N ILE A 92 11.16 -1.82 -2.89
CA ILE A 92 12.59 -1.97 -3.18
C ILE A 92 13.33 -0.96 -2.29
N PRO A 93 14.08 -1.41 -1.26
CA PRO A 93 14.79 -0.51 -0.37
C PRO A 93 15.78 0.32 -1.17
N GLU A 94 15.89 1.61 -0.85
CA GLU A 94 16.85 2.52 -1.48
C GLU A 94 16.69 2.67 -3.02
N ALA A 95 15.54 2.32 -3.61
CA ALA A 95 15.33 2.49 -5.06
C ALA A 95 15.59 3.91 -5.57
N GLY A 96 15.45 4.93 -4.71
CA GLY A 96 15.80 6.31 -5.02
C GLY A 96 17.28 6.59 -5.22
N ARG A 97 18.17 5.75 -4.69
CA ARG A 97 19.64 5.83 -4.83
C ARG A 97 20.19 5.07 -6.03
N LEU A 98 19.34 4.31 -6.72
CA LEU A 98 19.75 3.58 -7.91
C LEU A 98 20.18 4.55 -9.03
N PRO A 99 21.07 4.09 -9.94
CA PRO A 99 21.38 4.81 -11.16
C PRO A 99 20.10 5.18 -11.92
N GLU A 100 20.13 6.31 -12.64
CA GLU A 100 18.95 6.85 -13.29
C GLU A 100 18.29 5.85 -14.26
N GLU A 101 19.11 5.09 -14.97
CA GLU A 101 18.68 4.03 -15.90
C GLU A 101 17.87 2.95 -15.18
N SER A 102 18.37 2.45 -14.04
CA SER A 102 17.68 1.45 -13.24
C SER A 102 16.38 1.98 -12.63
N ARG A 103 16.38 3.23 -12.18
CA ARG A 103 15.17 3.88 -11.65
C ARG A 103 14.11 4.08 -12.74
N ARG A 104 14.51 4.46 -13.95
CA ARG A 104 13.61 4.61 -15.11
C ARG A 104 12.97 3.27 -15.47
N LEU A 105 13.76 2.20 -15.52
CA LEU A 105 13.27 0.86 -15.79
C LEU A 105 12.23 0.41 -14.75
N LEU A 106 12.49 0.66 -13.46
CA LEU A 106 11.54 0.32 -12.39
C LEU A 106 10.22 1.10 -12.53
N LEU A 107 10.29 2.39 -12.86
CA LEU A 107 9.11 3.20 -13.09
C LEU A 107 8.30 2.73 -14.29
N GLU A 108 8.96 2.41 -15.40
CA GLU A 108 8.32 1.89 -16.61
C GLU A 108 7.66 0.53 -16.34
N THR A 109 8.35 -0.36 -15.63
CA THR A 109 7.82 -1.66 -15.25
C THR A 109 6.59 -1.53 -14.35
N ALA A 110 6.64 -0.63 -13.36
CA ALA A 110 5.52 -0.36 -12.47
C ALA A 110 4.31 0.22 -13.23
N GLN A 111 4.55 1.15 -14.16
CA GLN A 111 3.48 1.71 -15.01
C GLN A 111 2.84 0.64 -15.90
N ASN A 112 3.65 -0.23 -16.49
CA ASN A 112 3.15 -1.36 -17.26
C ASN A 112 2.28 -2.27 -16.38
N MET A 113 2.76 -2.68 -15.21
CA MET A 113 1.96 -3.52 -14.30
C MET A 113 0.64 -2.87 -13.89
N LEU A 114 0.62 -1.56 -13.63
CA LEU A 114 -0.59 -0.82 -13.31
C LEU A 114 -1.60 -0.82 -14.48
N TRP A 115 -1.12 -0.60 -15.70
CA TRP A 115 -1.93 -0.63 -16.91
C TRP A 115 -2.53 -2.03 -17.18
N TRP A 116 -1.79 -3.10 -16.88
CA TRP A 116 -2.31 -4.47 -16.97
C TRP A 116 -3.37 -4.74 -15.91
N MET A 117 -3.19 -4.29 -14.66
CA MET A 117 -4.21 -4.44 -13.61
C MET A 117 -5.52 -3.74 -13.96
N GLU A 118 -5.46 -2.51 -14.48
CA GLU A 118 -6.65 -1.76 -14.90
C GLU A 118 -7.45 -2.48 -16.00
N GLN A 119 -6.77 -3.15 -16.93
CA GLN A 119 -7.43 -3.99 -17.94
C GLN A 119 -8.02 -5.28 -17.39
N VAL A 120 -7.32 -5.95 -16.48
CA VAL A 120 -7.84 -7.16 -15.83
C VAL A 120 -9.10 -6.83 -15.04
N ASP A 121 -9.06 -5.75 -14.25
CA ASP A 121 -10.23 -5.26 -13.51
C ASP A 121 -11.38 -4.91 -14.47
N ALA A 122 -11.11 -4.19 -15.57
CA ALA A 122 -12.14 -3.86 -16.56
C ALA A 122 -12.75 -5.10 -17.26
N SER A 123 -11.94 -6.13 -17.51
CA SER A 123 -12.41 -7.38 -18.12
C SER A 123 -13.19 -8.28 -17.15
N SER A 124 -12.85 -8.27 -15.85
CA SER A 124 -13.53 -9.06 -14.82
C SER A 124 -14.98 -8.62 -14.56
N VAL A 125 -15.31 -7.36 -14.88
CA VAL A 125 -16.67 -6.80 -14.77
C VAL A 125 -17.55 -7.19 -15.98
N ALA A 126 -16.96 -7.60 -17.09
CA ALA A 126 -17.68 -7.97 -18.32
C ALA A 126 -18.07 -9.46 -18.40
N ASP A 127 -17.50 -10.33 -17.56
CA ASP A 127 -17.63 -11.79 -17.64
C ASP A 127 -18.64 -12.37 -16.63
N GLY A 128 -19.59 -11.54 -16.18
CA GLY A 128 -20.55 -11.86 -15.12
C GLY A 128 -21.85 -12.56 -15.55
N ASP A 129 -21.98 -13.01 -16.80
CA ASP A 129 -23.16 -13.72 -17.31
C ASP A 129 -22.76 -14.81 -18.31
N HIS A 130 -22.40 -16.02 -17.85
CA HIS A 130 -22.75 -17.28 -18.54
C HIS A 130 -22.46 -18.53 -17.69
N GLU A 131 -23.53 -19.13 -17.16
CA GLU A 131 -23.55 -20.54 -16.74
C GLU A 131 -23.54 -21.47 -17.95
N GLY A 132 -22.68 -22.49 -17.91
CA GLY A 132 -22.93 -23.81 -18.52
C GLY A 132 -21.99 -24.24 -19.65
N GLY A 133 -21.06 -25.17 -19.36
CA GLY A 133 -20.37 -25.92 -20.42
C GLY A 133 -19.15 -26.73 -19.95
N ARG A 134 -19.21 -28.05 -20.09
CA ARG A 134 -18.11 -28.99 -19.80
C ARG A 134 -16.90 -28.76 -20.71
N GLY A 135 -15.72 -28.74 -20.08
CA GLY A 135 -14.50 -29.36 -20.58
C GLY A 135 -13.71 -28.57 -21.63
N GLU A 136 -12.86 -27.65 -21.16
CA GLU A 136 -11.64 -27.27 -21.87
C GLU A 136 -10.64 -26.72 -20.85
N THR A 137 -9.38 -27.13 -20.97
CA THR A 137 -8.26 -26.59 -20.19
C THR A 137 -8.26 -25.07 -20.27
N PRO A 138 -8.09 -24.34 -19.15
CA PRO A 138 -8.16 -22.88 -19.19
C PRO A 138 -7.02 -22.34 -20.09
N ASP A 139 -7.41 -21.55 -21.09
CA ASP A 139 -6.58 -20.96 -22.16
C ASP A 139 -5.72 -19.78 -21.65
N ASN A 140 -5.41 -19.76 -20.36
CA ASN A 140 -4.73 -18.66 -19.67
C ASN A 140 -3.23 -18.93 -19.40
N VAL A 141 -2.66 -20.01 -19.98
CA VAL A 141 -1.21 -20.25 -19.97
C VAL A 141 -0.60 -19.77 -21.29
N HIS A 142 -0.34 -18.47 -21.39
CA HIS A 142 0.49 -17.97 -22.48
C HIS A 142 1.92 -18.50 -22.32
N ARG A 143 2.39 -19.32 -23.26
CA ARG A 143 3.82 -19.64 -23.39
C ARG A 143 4.57 -18.32 -23.53
N LEU A 144 5.36 -17.95 -22.51
CA LEU A 144 6.31 -16.86 -22.61
C LEU A 144 7.16 -17.09 -23.86
N HIS A 145 7.09 -16.15 -24.82
CA HIS A 145 7.99 -16.16 -25.95
C HIS A 145 9.41 -16.08 -25.40
N ALA A 146 10.22 -17.11 -25.66
CA ALA A 146 11.63 -17.06 -25.31
C ALA A 146 12.23 -15.79 -25.92
N PRO A 147 13.04 -15.01 -25.16
CA PRO A 147 13.67 -13.83 -25.68
C PRO A 147 14.39 -14.20 -26.98
N LYS A 148 14.12 -13.46 -28.06
CA LYS A 148 15.01 -13.49 -29.22
C LYS A 148 16.28 -12.79 -28.77
N TRP A 149 17.20 -13.54 -28.17
CA TRP A 149 18.59 -13.16 -28.10
C TRP A 149 19.00 -12.94 -29.56
N GLY A 150 18.97 -11.69 -30.01
CA GLY A 150 19.61 -11.31 -31.25
C GLY A 150 20.99 -11.91 -31.19
N LYS A 151 21.39 -12.61 -32.24
CA LYS A 151 22.74 -13.14 -32.37
C LYS A 151 23.70 -11.95 -32.29
N VAL A 152 24.12 -11.59 -31.09
CA VAL A 152 25.47 -11.09 -30.89
C VAL A 152 26.30 -12.36 -30.94
N ALA A 153 26.61 -12.75 -32.17
CA ALA A 153 27.75 -13.59 -32.42
C ALA A 153 28.94 -12.76 -31.95
N ASP A 154 29.34 -12.96 -30.70
CA ASP A 154 30.69 -12.60 -30.31
C ASP A 154 31.60 -13.55 -31.06
N ALA A 155 32.36 -12.97 -31.99
CA ALA A 155 33.35 -13.65 -32.78
C ALA A 155 34.39 -14.21 -31.80
N GLY A 156 34.60 -15.53 -31.85
CA GLY A 156 35.35 -16.24 -30.83
C GLY A 156 36.72 -15.64 -30.53
N GLU A 157 36.99 -15.46 -29.24
CA GLU A 157 38.35 -15.58 -28.74
C GLU A 157 38.56 -17.04 -28.29
N PRO A 158 39.63 -17.71 -28.77
CA PRO A 158 39.97 -19.04 -28.27
C PRO A 158 40.24 -18.93 -26.77
N GLY A 159 39.58 -19.80 -26.00
CA GLY A 159 39.80 -19.93 -24.57
C GLY A 159 41.29 -20.09 -24.28
N VAL A 160 41.74 -19.39 -23.25
CA VAL A 160 43.11 -19.44 -22.74
C VAL A 160 43.53 -20.90 -22.55
N ASP A 161 44.67 -21.25 -23.15
CA ASP A 161 45.29 -22.57 -23.07
C ASP A 161 45.46 -22.96 -21.58
N PRO A 162 44.99 -24.14 -21.13
CA PRO A 162 45.13 -24.55 -19.73
C PRO A 162 46.60 -24.73 -19.27
N GLU A 163 47.58 -24.55 -20.16
CA GLU A 163 49.01 -24.53 -19.85
C GLU A 163 49.56 -23.14 -19.43
N GLN A 164 48.74 -22.07 -19.39
CA GLN A 164 49.15 -20.74 -18.92
C GLN A 164 48.80 -20.42 -17.46
N LEU A 165 48.60 -21.44 -16.61
CA LEU A 165 48.58 -21.24 -15.18
C LEU A 165 50.03 -21.21 -14.66
N PRO A 166 50.49 -20.14 -13.99
CA PRO A 166 51.76 -20.19 -13.28
C PRO A 166 51.62 -21.18 -12.12
N ASP A 167 52.47 -22.21 -12.12
CA ASP A 167 52.72 -22.99 -10.91
C ASP A 167 53.49 -22.10 -9.93
N GLU A 168 52.81 -21.60 -8.89
CA GLU A 168 53.36 -21.31 -7.55
C GLU A 168 52.26 -20.94 -6.54
#